data_AF-A0A7H9HQ79-F1
#
_entry.id   AF-A0A7H9HQ79-F1
#
_cell.length_a   1.000
_cell.length_b   1.000
_cell.length_c   1.000
_cell.angle_alpha   90.00
_cell.angle_beta   90.00
_cell.angle_gamma   90.00
#
_symmetry.space_group_name_H-M   'P 1'
#
loop_
_entity.id
_entity.type
_entity.pdbx_description
1 polymer ?
#
loop_
_entity_poly.entity_id
_entity_poly.type
_entity_poly.pdbx_seq_one_letter_code
_entity_poly.pdbx_strand_id
1 'polypeptide(L)'
;MERKVDMSGDDETLPVYTAHLVPCKVRYSGPTAEFQDNFHMDSEHDKSLRKEVEQTDVSHVTYIRGRKIVGRQVFGSNEYRAFLMNSSSDASDELTMKPIATVSEVVNYERDGNESRLQEEITRLDELLELIEVIHG
;
A
#
# COMPACT_ATOMS: atom_id res chain seq x y z
N MET A 1 21.32 20.07 -2.87
CA MET A 1 19.96 19.97 -3.44
C MET A 1 19.01 19.93 -2.27
N GLU A 2 18.39 21.06 -1.94
CA GLU A 2 17.40 21.12 -0.85
C GLU A 2 16.07 20.55 -1.34
N ARG A 3 15.44 19.71 -0.53
CA ARG A 3 14.13 19.13 -0.82
C ARG A 3 13.12 19.82 0.08
N LYS A 4 12.09 20.41 -0.52
CA LYS A 4 11.03 21.08 0.22
C LYS A 4 9.76 20.26 0.13
N VAL A 5 9.36 19.68 1.27
CA VAL A 5 8.08 19.00 1.41
C VAL A 5 7.07 20.02 1.91
N ASP A 6 6.05 20.26 1.11
CA ASP A 6 4.97 21.18 1.42
C ASP A 6 3.72 20.38 1.81
N MET A 7 3.47 20.28 3.12
CA MET A 7 2.32 19.60 3.71
C MET A 7 1.15 20.57 3.99
N SER A 8 1.15 21.77 3.40
CA SER A 8 0.12 22.80 3.65
C SER A 8 -1.21 22.56 2.93
N GLY A 9 -1.39 21.42 2.27
CA GLY A 9 -2.68 21.03 1.71
C GLY A 9 -3.68 20.70 2.82
N ASP A 10 -4.88 21.29 2.77
CA ASP A 10 -5.97 20.95 3.68
C ASP A 10 -6.34 19.47 3.52
N ASP A 11 -5.93 18.67 4.51
CA ASP A 11 -6.05 17.21 4.56
C ASP A 11 -7.50 16.73 4.35
N GLU A 12 -8.49 17.56 4.70
CA GLU A 12 -9.92 17.27 4.55
C GLU A 12 -10.46 17.33 3.11
N THR A 13 -9.69 17.88 2.16
CA THR A 13 -10.14 18.05 0.76
C THR A 13 -9.48 17.10 -0.23
N LEU A 14 -8.46 16.35 0.19
CA LEU A 14 -7.72 15.47 -0.68
C LEU A 14 -8.54 14.20 -1.01
N PRO A 15 -8.48 13.71 -2.26
CA PRO A 15 -9.08 12.43 -2.60
C PRO A 15 -8.40 11.31 -1.79
N VAL A 16 -9.19 10.30 -1.43
CA VAL A 16 -8.75 9.12 -0.67
C VAL A 16 -8.66 7.93 -1.62
N TYR A 17 -7.55 7.20 -1.59
CA TYR A 17 -7.36 5.99 -2.39
C TYR A 17 -6.89 4.79 -1.57
N THR A 18 -7.15 3.59 -2.08
CA THR A 18 -6.48 2.36 -1.67
C THR A 18 -5.31 2.09 -2.61
N ALA A 19 -4.14 1.82 -2.04
CA ALA A 19 -2.94 1.45 -2.81
C ALA A 19 -2.78 -0.07 -2.86
N HIS A 20 -2.54 -0.61 -4.06
CA HIS A 20 -2.32 -2.03 -4.29
C HIS A 20 -0.90 -2.26 -4.85
N LEU A 21 -0.05 -2.95 -4.08
CA LEU A 21 1.31 -3.32 -4.48
C LEU A 21 1.28 -4.72 -5.09
N VAL A 22 1.47 -4.82 -6.40
CA VAL A 22 1.31 -6.09 -7.14
C VAL A 22 2.66 -6.76 -7.45
N PRO A 23 2.76 -8.11 -7.46
CA PRO A 23 4.02 -8.84 -7.67
C PRO A 23 4.39 -8.95 -9.17
N CYS A 24 4.18 -7.86 -9.92
CA CYS A 24 4.56 -7.76 -11.32
C CYS A 24 4.84 -6.31 -11.75
N LYS A 25 5.67 -6.15 -12.78
CA LYS A 25 6.00 -4.85 -13.35
C LYS A 25 4.95 -4.46 -14.40
N VAL A 26 4.15 -3.45 -14.09
CA VAL A 26 3.27 -2.78 -15.07
C VAL A 26 4.10 -1.73 -15.83
N ARG A 27 4.15 -1.81 -17.17
CA ARG A 27 4.96 -0.90 -17.99
C ARG A 27 4.29 0.46 -18.23
N TYR A 28 2.97 0.50 -18.08
CA TYR A 28 2.18 1.70 -18.29
C TYR A 28 2.00 2.44 -16.96
N SER A 29 2.25 3.74 -16.97
CA SER A 29 2.03 4.63 -15.83
C SER A 29 1.04 5.70 -16.25
N GLY A 30 -0.20 5.58 -15.78
CA GLY A 30 -1.29 6.50 -16.10
C GLY A 30 -2.64 5.92 -15.66
N PRO A 31 -3.72 6.69 -15.81
CA PRO A 31 -5.07 6.23 -15.50
C PRO A 31 -5.44 5.00 -16.31
N THR A 32 -6.04 4.01 -15.67
CA THR A 32 -6.54 2.81 -16.33
C THR A 32 -7.82 2.31 -15.66
N ALA A 33 -8.73 1.77 -16.46
CA ALA A 33 -9.92 1.07 -15.97
C ALA A 33 -9.72 -0.46 -15.89
N GLU A 34 -8.57 -0.99 -16.33
CA GLU A 34 -8.28 -2.44 -16.40
C GLU A 34 -8.43 -3.16 -15.05
N PHE A 35 -8.27 -2.43 -13.94
CA PHE A 35 -8.27 -2.98 -12.59
C PHE A 35 -9.52 -2.67 -11.77
N GLN A 36 -10.47 -1.91 -12.33
CA GLN A 36 -11.62 -1.40 -11.58
C GLN A 36 -12.46 -2.52 -10.93
N ASP A 37 -12.58 -3.65 -11.63
CA ASP A 37 -13.38 -4.81 -11.21
C ASP A 37 -12.53 -5.99 -10.70
N ASN A 38 -11.22 -5.78 -10.46
CA ASN A 38 -10.32 -6.89 -10.15
C ASN A 38 -9.89 -6.90 -8.68
N PHE A 39 -9.87 -5.79 -7.96
CA PHE A 39 -9.41 -5.75 -6.56
C PHE A 39 -10.55 -5.81 -5.54
N HIS A 40 -11.28 -6.93 -5.51
CA HIS A 40 -12.36 -7.15 -4.56
C HIS A 40 -11.85 -7.85 -3.27
N MET A 41 -12.31 -7.39 -2.11
CA MET A 41 -12.13 -8.12 -0.85
C MET A 41 -13.04 -9.36 -0.86
N ASP A 42 -12.44 -10.55 -0.95
CA ASP A 42 -13.21 -11.79 -0.87
C ASP A 42 -13.41 -12.21 0.59
N SER A 43 -14.46 -11.65 1.20
CA SER A 43 -14.85 -11.97 2.58
C SER A 43 -15.28 -13.45 2.79
N GLU A 44 -15.56 -14.20 1.72
CA GLU A 44 -15.97 -15.61 1.80
C GLU A 44 -14.77 -16.57 1.69
N HIS A 45 -13.78 -16.27 0.85
CA HIS A 45 -12.52 -17.03 0.82
C HIS A 45 -11.77 -16.91 2.15
N ASP A 46 -11.85 -15.74 2.79
CA ASP A 46 -11.29 -15.47 4.12
C ASP A 46 -11.88 -16.42 5.19
N LYS A 47 -13.17 -16.74 5.13
CA LYS A 47 -13.82 -17.70 6.06
C LYS A 47 -13.33 -19.14 5.89
N SER A 48 -12.90 -19.50 4.68
CA SER A 48 -12.40 -20.85 4.39
C SER A 48 -10.94 -21.06 4.84
N LEU A 49 -10.11 -20.00 4.79
CA LEU A 49 -8.72 -20.01 5.28
C LEU A 49 -8.62 -19.87 6.81
N ARG A 50 -9.59 -19.21 7.46
CA ARG A 50 -9.66 -19.02 8.92
C ARG A 50 -9.79 -20.32 9.76
N LYS A 51 -9.94 -21.49 9.15
CA LYS A 51 -10.06 -22.75 9.91
C LYS A 51 -8.75 -23.27 10.50
N GLU A 52 -7.59 -22.70 10.16
CA GLU A 52 -6.30 -23.25 10.63
C GLU A 52 -5.37 -22.24 11.33
N VAL A 53 -5.63 -20.93 11.31
CA VAL A 53 -4.77 -19.96 12.01
C VAL A 53 -5.62 -18.86 12.65
N GLU A 54 -5.53 -18.75 13.98
CA GLU A 54 -5.98 -17.59 14.75
C GLU A 54 -5.13 -16.37 14.39
N GLN A 55 -5.35 -15.75 13.23
CA GLN A 55 -4.79 -14.44 12.93
C GLN A 55 -5.79 -13.64 12.12
N THR A 56 -6.03 -12.42 12.59
CA THR A 56 -7.00 -11.42 12.14
C THR A 56 -6.65 -10.79 10.78
N ASP A 57 -5.86 -11.46 9.95
CA ASP A 57 -5.38 -10.90 8.69
C ASP A 57 -6.44 -11.04 7.60
N VAL A 58 -7.09 -9.92 7.29
CA VAL A 58 -7.99 -9.82 6.14
C VAL A 58 -7.17 -10.09 4.88
N SER A 59 -7.45 -11.21 4.21
CA SER A 59 -6.77 -11.58 2.98
C SER A 59 -7.52 -11.08 1.74
N HIS A 60 -6.84 -10.37 0.86
CA HIS A 60 -7.34 -10.01 -0.47
C HIS A 60 -6.97 -11.11 -1.46
N VAL A 61 -7.90 -11.51 -2.33
CA VAL A 61 -7.60 -12.44 -3.42
C VAL A 61 -8.06 -11.83 -4.73
N THR A 62 -7.16 -11.80 -5.71
CA THR A 62 -7.45 -11.29 -7.05
C THR A 62 -6.64 -12.03 -8.10
N TYR A 63 -6.94 -11.76 -9.37
CA TYR A 63 -6.27 -12.33 -10.52
C TYR A 63 -5.74 -11.21 -11.42
N ILE A 64 -4.43 -11.23 -11.68
CA ILE A 64 -3.81 -10.35 -12.67
C ILE A 64 -3.32 -11.20 -13.83
N ARG A 65 -3.87 -10.96 -15.03
CA ARG A 65 -3.55 -11.70 -16.26
C ARG A 65 -3.66 -13.23 -16.08
N GLY A 66 -4.74 -13.66 -15.41
CA GLY A 66 -5.02 -15.08 -15.16
C GLY A 66 -4.17 -15.73 -14.07
N ARG A 67 -3.39 -14.96 -13.30
CA ARG A 67 -2.61 -15.47 -12.17
C ARG A 67 -3.20 -15.01 -10.86
N LYS A 68 -3.51 -15.96 -9.97
CA LYS A 68 -3.97 -15.69 -8.60
C LYS A 68 -2.86 -14.99 -7.81
N ILE A 69 -3.23 -13.93 -7.13
CA ILE A 69 -2.38 -13.25 -6.14
C ILE A 69 -3.17 -13.08 -4.86
N VAL A 70 -2.46 -13.16 -3.74
CA VAL A 70 -3.00 -13.05 -2.38
C VAL A 70 -2.38 -11.81 -1.75
N GLY A 71 -3.19 -10.97 -1.15
CA GLY A 71 -2.77 -9.72 -0.55
C GLY A 71 -3.10 -9.64 0.93
N ARG A 72 -2.29 -8.87 1.65
CA ARG A 72 -2.48 -8.52 3.06
C ARG A 72 -2.33 -7.03 3.22
N GLN A 73 -3.11 -6.46 4.14
CA GLN A 73 -2.97 -5.07 4.53
C GLN A 73 -1.61 -4.87 5.21
N VAL A 74 -0.90 -3.80 4.83
CA VAL A 74 0.44 -3.49 5.35
C VAL A 74 0.37 -2.75 6.68
N PHE A 75 -0.55 -1.81 6.82
CA PHE A 75 -0.72 -1.01 8.04
C PHE A 75 -1.98 -1.44 8.79
N GLY A 76 -1.82 -1.95 10.00
CA GLY A 76 -2.93 -2.35 10.88
C GLY A 76 -3.31 -1.31 11.95
N SER A 77 -2.44 -0.34 12.24
CA SER A 77 -2.65 0.66 13.30
C SER A 77 -2.94 2.06 12.75
N ASN A 78 -3.75 2.83 13.49
CA ASN A 78 -4.16 4.20 13.15
C ASN A 78 -3.04 5.26 13.36
N GLU A 79 -1.80 4.84 13.61
CA GLU A 79 -0.72 5.72 14.05
C GLU A 79 0.00 6.39 12.89
N TYR A 80 -0.06 5.80 11.69
CA TYR A 80 0.59 6.33 10.50
C TYR A 80 -0.43 6.81 9.46
N ARG A 81 -0.07 7.89 8.76
CA ARG A 81 -0.81 8.40 7.60
C ARG A 81 0.03 8.25 6.34
N ALA A 82 -0.57 7.68 5.31
CA ALA A 82 0.06 7.53 4.01
C ALA A 82 -0.48 8.55 3.01
N PHE A 83 0.41 9.09 2.19
CA PHE A 83 0.09 10.13 1.20
C PHE A 83 0.65 9.77 -0.17
N LEU A 84 -0.10 10.07 -1.22
CA LEU A 84 0.42 10.09 -2.58
C LEU A 84 1.01 11.47 -2.87
N MET A 85 2.29 11.51 -3.22
CA MET A 85 3.03 12.75 -3.44
C MET A 85 3.24 12.99 -4.94
N ASN A 86 3.05 14.23 -5.38
CA ASN A 86 3.51 14.68 -6.69
C ASN A 86 4.86 15.40 -6.53
N SER A 87 5.83 15.06 -7.38
CA SER A 87 7.13 15.71 -7.43
C SER A 87 7.23 16.61 -8.65
N SER A 88 7.52 17.88 -8.44
CA SER A 88 7.82 18.85 -9.50
C SER A 88 9.20 19.45 -9.30
N SER A 89 9.92 19.65 -10.40
CA SER A 89 11.17 20.39 -10.43
C SER A 89 10.96 21.69 -11.19
N ASP A 90 11.26 22.81 -10.54
CA ASP A 90 11.20 24.11 -11.21
C ASP A 90 12.52 24.40 -11.94
N ALA A 91 12.55 25.47 -12.75
CA ALA A 91 13.73 25.87 -13.53
C ALA A 91 14.99 26.19 -12.68
N SER A 92 14.84 26.29 -11.35
CA SER A 92 15.91 26.45 -10.38
C SER A 92 16.49 25.12 -9.86
N ASP A 93 16.07 23.97 -10.40
CA ASP A 93 16.39 22.61 -9.89
C ASP A 93 15.94 22.37 -8.43
N GLU A 94 15.06 23.21 -7.90
CA GLU A 94 14.45 22.99 -6.59
C GLU A 94 13.36 21.92 -6.70
N LEU A 95 13.49 20.85 -5.92
CA LEU A 95 12.54 19.75 -5.89
C LEU A 95 11.46 20.03 -4.86
N THR A 96 10.24 20.24 -5.35
CA THR A 96 9.04 20.41 -4.52
C THR A 96 8.22 19.13 -4.53
N MET A 97 7.78 18.71 -3.34
CA MET A 97 6.89 17.57 -3.14
C MET A 97 5.62 18.02 -2.44
N LYS A 98 4.46 17.73 -3.05
CA LYS A 98 3.14 18.09 -2.50
C LYS A 98 2.23 16.87 -2.45
N PRO A 99 1.44 16.68 -1.37
CA PRO A 99 0.43 15.64 -1.32
C PRO A 99 -0.67 15.95 -2.34
N ILE A 100 -1.08 14.94 -3.10
CA ILE A 100 -2.20 15.02 -4.05
C ILE A 100 -3.35 14.09 -3.68
N ALA A 101 -3.12 13.17 -2.74
CA ALA A 101 -4.14 12.28 -2.21
C ALA A 101 -3.69 11.70 -0.87
N THR A 102 -4.65 11.25 -0.08
CA THR A 102 -4.41 10.40 1.09
C THR A 102 -4.61 8.94 0.71
N VAL A 103 -3.92 8.05 1.41
CA VAL A 103 -4.00 6.60 1.20
C VAL A 103 -4.59 5.99 2.47
N SER A 104 -5.81 5.49 2.38
CA SER A 104 -6.51 4.89 3.53
C SER A 104 -5.99 3.50 3.85
N GLU A 105 -5.58 2.77 2.81
CA GLU A 105 -5.15 1.37 2.92
C GLU A 105 -4.02 1.10 1.93
N VAL A 106 -3.05 0.32 2.36
CA VAL A 106 -2.02 -0.24 1.50
C VAL A 106 -2.10 -1.75 1.60
N VAL A 107 -2.30 -2.40 0.46
CA VAL A 107 -2.37 -3.86 0.35
C VAL A 107 -1.15 -4.34 -0.43
N ASN A 108 -0.33 -5.17 0.21
CA ASN A 108 0.79 -5.84 -0.46
C ASN A 108 0.34 -7.20 -0.96
N TYR A 109 0.60 -7.51 -2.23
CA TYR A 109 0.22 -8.78 -2.86
C TYR A 109 1.43 -9.60 -3.23
N GLU A 110 1.26 -10.92 -3.15
CA GLU A 110 2.24 -11.89 -3.62
C GLU A 110 1.53 -13.03 -4.38
N ARG A 111 2.29 -13.81 -5.16
CA ARG A 111 1.73 -14.95 -5.88
C ARG A 111 1.24 -16.02 -4.91
N ASP A 112 0.17 -16.71 -5.29
CA ASP A 112 -0.34 -17.89 -4.57
C ASP A 112 0.81 -18.89 -4.31
N GLY A 113 0.95 -19.33 -3.06
CA GLY A 113 2.02 -20.23 -2.59
C GLY A 113 3.29 -19.53 -2.08
N ASN A 114 3.34 -18.19 -2.09
CA ASN A 114 4.45 -17.39 -1.56
C ASN A 114 4.04 -16.50 -0.37
N GLU A 115 2.96 -16.85 0.33
CA GLU A 115 2.38 -16.07 1.44
C GLU A 115 3.36 -15.89 2.61
N SER A 116 4.29 -16.84 2.82
CA SER A 116 5.33 -16.71 3.83
C SER A 116 6.23 -15.50 3.57
N ARG A 117 6.61 -15.26 2.31
CA ARG A 117 7.40 -14.10 1.91
C ARG A 117 6.62 -12.80 2.11
N LEU A 118 5.32 -12.80 1.77
CA LEU A 118 4.44 -11.66 2.03
C LEU A 118 4.42 -11.31 3.52
N GLN A 119 4.29 -12.32 4.38
CA GLN A 119 4.33 -12.12 5.83
C GLN A 119 5.68 -11.61 6.32
N GLU A 120 6.79 -12.20 5.85
CA GLU A 120 8.14 -11.76 6.21
C GLU A 120 8.39 -10.29 5.83
N GLU A 121 7.93 -9.85 4.65
CA GLU A 121 8.10 -8.47 4.20
C GLU A 121 7.31 -7.48 5.07
N ILE A 122 6.08 -7.82 5.46
CA ILE A 122 5.26 -6.99 6.35
C ILE A 122 5.89 -6.94 7.75
N THR A 123 6.24 -8.08 8.34
CA THR A 123 6.87 -8.13 9.66
C THR A 123 8.19 -7.34 9.70
N ARG A 124 9.02 -7.40 8.66
CA ARG A 124 10.25 -6.59 8.61
C ARG A 124 9.99 -5.08 8.56
N LEU A 125 8.89 -4.65 7.93
CA LEU A 125 8.50 -3.25 7.93
C LEU A 125 8.04 -2.82 9.32
N ASP A 126 7.22 -3.64 10.00
CA ASP A 126 6.76 -3.36 11.36
C ASP A 126 7.96 -3.26 12.33
N GLU A 127 8.88 -4.22 12.29
CA GLU A 127 10.12 -4.20 13.08
C GLU A 127 10.95 -2.93 12.83
N LEU A 128 11.01 -2.46 11.58
CA LEU A 128 11.70 -1.22 11.25
C LEU A 128 11.02 0.01 11.85
N LEU A 129 9.70 0.07 11.78
CA LEU A 129 8.92 1.19 12.32
C LEU A 129 9.04 1.25 13.86
N GLU A 130 8.92 0.10 14.53
CA GLU A 130 9.14 -0.01 15.98
C GLU A 130 10.56 0.43 16.36
N LEU A 131 11.57 -0.01 15.60
CA LEU A 131 12.95 0.36 15.87
C LEU A 131 13.18 1.87 15.72
N ILE A 132 12.58 2.51 14.70
CA ILE A 132 12.66 3.96 14.50
C ILE A 132 12.06 4.69 15.70
N GLU A 133 10.91 4.23 16.20
CA GLU A 133 10.27 4.81 17.39
C GLU A 133 11.15 4.65 18.63
N VAL A 134 11.76 3.48 18.84
CA VAL A 134 12.67 3.26 19.99
C VAL A 134 13.93 4.14 19.94
N ILE A 135 14.46 4.41 18.74
CA ILE A 135 15.69 5.20 18.58
C ILE A 135 15.42 6.71 18.66
N HIS A 136 14.29 7.17 18.11
CA HIS A 136 14.03 8.60 17.86
C HIS A 136 12.81 9.18 18.58
N GLY A 137 11.95 8.35 19.17
CA GLY A 137 10.81 8.75 20.00
C GLY A 137 11.23 9.19 21.40
#